data_AF-A0A8H5AIL7-F1
#
_entry.id   AF-A0A8H5AIL7-F1
#
_cell.length_a   1.000
_cell.length_b   1.000
_cell.length_c   1.000
_cell.angle_alpha   90.00
_cell.angle_beta   90.00
_cell.angle_gamma   90.00
#
_symmetry.space_group_name_H-M   'P 1'
#
loop_
_entity.id
_entity.type
_entity.pdbx_description
1 polymer ?
#
loop_
_entity_poly.entity_id
_entity_poly.type
_entity_poly.pdbx_seq_one_letter_code
_entity_poly.pdbx_strand_id
1 'polypeptide(L)'
;MNMTAEEMAAKAGEGRSGIAIGVSVSLMALSAVMVGLRLWCRRERQMLGLDDVTAVVALACVLGCGSSIVAMTHYGLGRHIYTLSPRQIILYLRCFWISIVFYTYALFAIKLTFLIHYYRIMSVSNMRWLYLGALGFIILWGINQGIGVFLFCIPLQSFWDPHVKGQCFLSQPTMWYVSGIVHIVTDFAIIVMPLPIVWKLQLPRSQKIYLTGIFGLGSLTLAIAILRMQWLDPVADITWWNVTAASWSMAEIVSGITCACLPTFKPLLVGIKNWFPRLNQGDSTICLRDQGSEGFTGTTLAAFEGHGGVGTGPKVPTSISTYGTQTSISAFQGGKKSKNNQTQAWISLLRHFWPHLLLTVRSSQDIPTLCYARIMTIRLIGASEEHLPAIARIATSAFHPNTDALSRRLFPPHLQPKDLPDGEAAYDWRFARKASSLASSESHLVVAIDDEKGPDEKVVGFSLWDAPPASGGDSAPSQEIQCAALDKEAYNEMKETVNRDAADTFGEQGIAGVWHLDYIGVSPGNQRRGIGKMLLQWGLDHAAAEGKDCYLVATEAGRPLYVAAGFEDIRVLSILGIPHYSMILRAGSP
;
A
#
# COMPACT_ATOMS: atom_id res chain seq x y z
N MET A 1 -48.87 -3.36 38.00
CA MET A 1 -49.95 -3.34 36.99
C MET A 1 -50.39 -4.76 36.77
N ASN A 2 -51.68 -5.05 36.93
CA ASN A 2 -52.22 -6.38 36.63
C ASN A 2 -52.57 -6.40 35.14
N MET A 3 -51.73 -7.05 34.32
CA MET A 3 -52.14 -7.41 32.97
C MET A 3 -53.25 -8.47 33.03
N THR A 4 -54.21 -8.35 32.14
CA THR A 4 -55.30 -9.32 31.97
C THR A 4 -54.79 -10.61 31.33
N ALA A 5 -55.57 -11.70 31.46
CA ALA A 5 -55.27 -12.96 30.79
C ALA A 5 -55.27 -12.82 29.26
N GLU A 6 -56.12 -11.96 28.71
CA GLU A 6 -56.21 -11.68 27.26
C GLU A 6 -54.99 -10.89 26.77
N GLU A 7 -54.50 -9.89 27.52
CA GLU A 7 -53.25 -9.19 27.20
C GLU A 7 -52.03 -10.13 27.26
N MET A 8 -52.01 -11.09 28.19
CA MET A 8 -50.97 -12.11 28.24
C MET A 8 -51.06 -13.09 27.06
N ALA A 9 -52.27 -13.49 26.65
CA ALA A 9 -52.48 -14.35 25.49
C ALA A 9 -52.11 -13.66 24.17
N ALA A 10 -52.46 -12.38 24.00
CA ALA A 10 -52.09 -11.58 22.83
C ALA A 10 -50.56 -11.47 22.69
N LYS A 11 -49.87 -11.09 23.78
CA LYS A 11 -48.40 -10.97 23.80
C LYS A 11 -47.67 -12.30 23.65
N ALA A 12 -48.26 -13.42 24.05
CA ALA A 12 -47.68 -14.74 23.84
C ALA A 12 -47.55 -15.13 22.34
N GLY A 13 -48.25 -14.44 21.44
CA GLY A 13 -48.08 -14.56 19.99
C GLY A 13 -46.89 -13.80 19.42
N GLU A 14 -46.30 -12.83 20.14
CA GLU A 14 -45.17 -12.05 19.63
C GLU A 14 -43.83 -12.76 19.85
N GLY A 15 -42.95 -12.73 18.84
CA GLY A 15 -41.66 -13.43 18.88
C GLY A 15 -40.52 -12.65 18.22
N ARG A 16 -39.54 -12.22 19.01
CA ARG A 16 -38.32 -11.51 18.55
C ARG A 16 -37.11 -12.42 18.32
N SER A 17 -37.23 -13.73 18.55
CA SER A 17 -36.14 -14.72 18.42
C SER A 17 -35.50 -14.74 17.02
N GLY A 18 -36.29 -14.57 15.95
CA GLY A 18 -35.78 -14.53 14.58
C GLY A 18 -34.77 -13.40 14.33
N ILE A 19 -34.95 -12.25 15.00
CA ILE A 19 -34.01 -11.11 14.92
C ILE A 19 -32.67 -11.52 15.56
N ALA A 20 -32.71 -12.10 16.77
CA ALA A 20 -31.52 -12.55 17.48
C ALA A 20 -30.71 -13.58 16.67
N ILE A 21 -31.38 -14.54 16.02
CA ILE A 21 -30.73 -15.53 15.16
C ILE A 21 -30.12 -14.86 13.92
N GLY A 22 -30.89 -14.07 13.17
CA GLY A 22 -30.44 -13.43 11.94
C GLY A 22 -29.24 -12.49 12.15
N VAL A 23 -29.29 -11.67 13.21
CA VAL A 23 -28.19 -10.78 13.59
C VAL A 23 -26.97 -11.59 14.04
N SER A 24 -27.13 -12.59 14.90
CA SER A 24 -25.99 -13.38 15.40
C SER A 24 -25.27 -14.14 14.28
N VAL A 25 -26.02 -14.84 13.42
CA VAL A 25 -25.45 -15.65 12.34
C VAL A 25 -24.76 -14.79 11.28
N SER A 26 -25.36 -13.67 10.87
CA SER A 26 -24.76 -12.76 9.88
C SER A 26 -23.49 -12.08 10.41
N LEU A 27 -23.47 -11.65 11.67
CA LEU A 27 -22.29 -11.05 12.30
C LEU A 27 -21.19 -12.10 12.58
N MET A 28 -21.54 -13.32 12.97
CA MET A 28 -20.59 -14.45 13.05
C MET A 28 -19.92 -14.70 11.69
N ALA A 29 -20.70 -14.81 10.62
CA ALA A 29 -20.18 -15.02 9.26
C ALA A 29 -19.26 -13.87 8.82
N LEU A 30 -19.66 -12.61 9.05
CA LEU A 30 -18.84 -11.44 8.76
C LEU A 30 -17.50 -11.47 9.50
N SER A 31 -17.50 -11.77 10.80
CA SER A 31 -16.27 -11.86 11.60
C SER A 31 -15.31 -12.94 11.11
N ALA A 32 -15.85 -14.11 10.70
CA ALA A 32 -15.06 -15.21 10.15
C ALA A 32 -14.43 -14.84 8.79
N VAL A 33 -15.18 -14.16 7.90
CA VAL A 33 -14.64 -13.65 6.63
C VAL A 33 -13.55 -12.61 6.86
N MET A 34 -13.76 -11.65 7.78
CA MET A 34 -12.78 -10.61 8.09
C MET A 34 -11.46 -11.17 8.62
N VAL A 35 -11.50 -12.14 9.54
CA VAL A 35 -10.30 -12.79 10.09
C VAL A 35 -9.66 -13.74 9.07
N GLY A 36 -10.46 -14.45 8.26
CA GLY A 36 -9.94 -15.27 7.14
C GLY A 36 -9.14 -14.44 6.13
N LEU A 37 -9.68 -13.28 5.72
CA LEU A 37 -8.98 -12.32 4.87
C LEU A 37 -7.71 -11.78 5.53
N ARG A 38 -7.72 -11.50 6.85
CA ARG A 38 -6.53 -11.07 7.59
C ARG A 38 -5.41 -12.10 7.49
N LEU A 39 -5.73 -13.36 7.80
CA LEU A 39 -4.77 -14.47 7.76
C LEU A 39 -4.22 -14.71 6.35
N TRP A 40 -5.06 -14.60 5.32
CA TRP A 40 -4.62 -14.65 3.91
C TRP A 40 -3.61 -13.53 3.61
N CYS A 41 -3.96 -12.26 3.88
CA CYS A 41 -3.08 -11.11 3.66
C CYS A 41 -1.72 -11.23 4.36
N ARG A 42 -1.70 -11.83 5.56
CA ARG A 42 -0.49 -12.05 6.36
C ARG A 42 0.35 -13.21 5.85
N ARG A 43 -0.29 -14.30 5.41
CA ARG A 43 0.37 -15.50 4.86
C ARG A 43 1.06 -15.19 3.54
N GLU A 44 0.38 -14.54 2.59
CA GLU A 44 0.95 -14.14 1.30
C GLU A 44 2.18 -13.22 1.45
N ARG A 45 2.29 -12.53 2.59
CA ARG A 45 3.41 -11.62 2.90
C ARG A 45 4.47 -12.23 3.84
N GLN A 46 4.31 -13.48 4.28
CA GLN A 46 5.15 -14.11 5.32
C GLN A 46 5.25 -13.27 6.62
N MET A 47 4.22 -12.48 6.94
CA MET A 47 4.20 -11.50 8.04
C MET A 47 3.28 -11.90 9.20
N LEU A 48 3.08 -13.20 9.42
CA LEU A 48 2.35 -13.71 10.59
C LEU A 48 2.96 -13.20 11.90
N GLY A 49 2.16 -13.08 12.96
CA GLY A 49 2.64 -12.72 14.30
C GLY A 49 1.60 -12.92 15.39
N LEU A 50 1.97 -12.53 16.62
CA LEU A 50 1.10 -12.67 17.79
C LEU A 50 -0.24 -11.92 17.65
N ASP A 51 -0.25 -10.81 16.89
CA ASP A 51 -1.47 -10.06 16.58
C ASP A 51 -2.46 -10.83 15.69
N ASP A 52 -2.00 -11.85 14.98
CA ASP A 52 -2.86 -12.74 14.19
C ASP A 52 -3.38 -13.91 15.03
N VAL A 53 -2.61 -14.37 16.03
CA VAL A 53 -3.05 -15.38 17.02
C VAL A 53 -4.16 -14.83 17.90
N THR A 54 -4.01 -13.61 18.44
CA THR A 54 -5.07 -12.97 19.24
C THR A 54 -6.33 -12.68 18.42
N ALA A 55 -6.22 -12.44 17.12
CA ALA A 55 -7.37 -12.29 16.22
C ALA A 55 -8.14 -13.61 16.03
N VAL A 56 -7.45 -14.75 15.99
CA VAL A 56 -8.10 -16.08 15.95
C VAL A 56 -8.77 -16.42 17.29
N VAL A 57 -8.15 -16.09 18.42
CA VAL A 57 -8.77 -16.23 19.75
C VAL A 57 -10.01 -15.34 19.87
N ALA A 58 -9.94 -14.09 19.39
CA ALA A 58 -11.09 -13.19 19.33
C ALA A 58 -12.23 -13.77 18.49
N LEU A 59 -11.94 -14.34 17.32
CA LEU A 59 -12.95 -15.02 16.48
C LEU A 59 -13.61 -16.19 17.23
N ALA A 60 -12.82 -17.04 17.89
CA ALA A 60 -13.36 -18.17 18.66
C ALA A 60 -14.33 -17.68 19.76
N CYS A 61 -13.99 -16.60 20.46
CA CYS A 61 -14.87 -15.99 21.45
C CYS A 61 -16.13 -15.34 20.84
N VAL A 62 -16.02 -14.67 19.69
CA VAL A 62 -17.18 -14.12 18.94
C VAL A 62 -18.14 -15.24 18.53
N LEU A 63 -17.61 -16.35 18.00
CA LEU A 63 -18.40 -17.52 17.62
C LEU A 63 -19.06 -18.18 18.82
N GLY A 64 -18.36 -18.30 19.96
CA GLY A 64 -18.93 -18.79 21.22
C GLY A 64 -20.06 -17.90 21.76
N CYS A 65 -19.90 -16.58 21.70
CA CYS A 65 -20.91 -15.60 22.11
C CYS A 65 -22.18 -15.73 21.24
N GLY A 66 -22.04 -15.65 19.92
CA GLY A 66 -23.17 -15.76 18.99
C GLY A 66 -23.87 -17.13 19.05
N SER A 67 -23.12 -18.22 19.21
CA SER A 67 -23.70 -19.56 19.42
C SER A 67 -24.49 -19.65 20.72
N SER A 68 -24.04 -18.98 21.79
CA SER A 68 -24.76 -18.90 23.07
C SER A 68 -26.04 -18.07 22.96
N ILE A 69 -26.04 -17.01 22.15
CA ILE A 69 -27.22 -16.19 21.85
C ILE A 69 -28.25 -16.99 21.03
N VAL A 70 -27.81 -17.73 20.01
CA VAL A 70 -28.69 -18.66 19.28
C VAL A 70 -29.26 -19.73 20.22
N ALA A 71 -28.44 -20.33 21.08
CA ALA A 71 -28.90 -21.29 22.10
C ALA A 71 -29.96 -20.69 23.05
N MET A 72 -29.78 -19.44 23.49
CA MET A 72 -30.78 -18.73 24.32
C MET A 72 -32.16 -18.62 23.64
N THR A 73 -32.26 -18.58 22.31
CA THR A 73 -33.56 -18.51 21.62
C THR A 73 -34.38 -19.81 21.74
N HIS A 74 -33.73 -20.97 21.87
CA HIS A 74 -34.42 -22.24 22.16
C HIS A 74 -34.98 -22.29 23.59
N TYR A 75 -34.41 -21.51 24.51
CA TYR A 75 -34.82 -21.46 25.92
C TYR A 75 -35.68 -20.23 26.29
N GLY A 76 -35.97 -19.33 25.34
CA GLY A 76 -36.98 -18.27 25.51
C GLY A 76 -36.54 -16.84 25.16
N LEU A 77 -35.31 -16.61 24.70
CA LEU A 77 -34.89 -15.27 24.24
C LEU A 77 -35.77 -14.77 23.09
N GLY A 78 -36.33 -13.57 23.27
CA GLY A 78 -37.31 -12.98 22.35
C GLY A 78 -38.75 -13.44 22.58
N ARG A 79 -39.04 -14.09 23.71
CA ARG A 79 -40.39 -14.27 24.27
C ARG A 79 -40.48 -13.56 25.62
N HIS A 80 -41.70 -13.24 26.02
CA HIS A 80 -41.99 -12.63 27.32
C HIS A 80 -41.75 -13.61 28.47
N ILE A 81 -41.10 -13.18 29.57
CA ILE A 81 -40.63 -14.08 30.64
C ILE A 81 -41.74 -14.88 31.31
N TYR A 82 -42.94 -14.31 31.46
CA TYR A 82 -44.12 -14.96 32.05
C TYR A 82 -44.73 -16.08 31.17
N THR A 83 -44.26 -16.24 29.93
CA THR A 83 -44.66 -17.35 29.03
C THR A 83 -43.73 -18.58 29.14
N LEU A 84 -42.69 -18.52 29.98
CA LEU A 84 -41.63 -19.53 30.08
C LEU A 84 -41.77 -20.38 31.35
N SER A 85 -41.51 -21.68 31.25
CA SER A 85 -41.43 -22.55 32.42
C SER A 85 -40.16 -22.24 33.25
N PRO A 86 -40.16 -22.47 34.58
CA PRO A 86 -38.98 -22.26 35.43
C PRO A 86 -37.73 -22.98 34.93
N ARG A 87 -37.89 -24.19 34.37
CA ARG A 87 -36.79 -24.97 33.77
C ARG A 87 -36.19 -24.30 32.53
N GLN A 88 -37.00 -23.65 31.71
CA GLN A 88 -36.53 -22.85 30.56
C GLN A 88 -35.77 -21.60 31.04
N ILE A 89 -36.27 -20.91 32.09
CA ILE A 89 -35.61 -19.74 32.67
C ILE A 89 -34.21 -20.09 33.20
N ILE A 90 -34.06 -21.21 33.93
CA ILE A 90 -32.74 -21.69 34.41
C ILE A 90 -31.78 -21.98 33.24
N LEU A 91 -32.25 -22.61 32.16
CA LEU A 91 -31.43 -22.91 30.98
C LEU A 91 -31.06 -21.65 30.19
N TYR A 92 -31.98 -20.70 30.07
CA TYR A 92 -31.75 -19.37 29.51
C TYR A 92 -30.66 -18.62 30.30
N LEU A 93 -30.77 -18.56 31.64
CA LEU A 93 -29.79 -17.87 32.49
C LEU A 93 -28.39 -18.50 32.45
N ARG A 94 -28.30 -19.83 32.28
CA ARG A 94 -27.01 -20.51 32.01
C ARG A 94 -26.41 -20.09 30.68
N CYS A 95 -27.19 -20.10 29.60
CA CYS A 95 -26.71 -19.66 28.28
C CYS A 95 -26.38 -18.16 28.25
N PHE A 96 -27.10 -17.35 29.01
CA PHE A 96 -26.82 -15.92 29.22
C PHE A 96 -25.46 -15.73 29.90
N TRP A 97 -25.19 -16.42 31.01
CA TRP A 97 -23.88 -16.38 31.66
C TRP A 97 -22.74 -16.81 30.73
N ILE A 98 -22.92 -17.89 29.95
CA ILE A 98 -21.93 -18.33 28.95
C ILE A 98 -21.70 -17.24 27.88
N SER A 99 -22.75 -16.52 27.45
CA SER A 99 -22.59 -15.40 26.51
C SER A 99 -21.79 -14.23 27.10
N ILE A 100 -21.97 -13.91 28.39
CA ILE A 100 -21.19 -12.88 29.10
C ILE A 100 -19.71 -13.26 29.15
N VAL A 101 -19.40 -14.52 29.47
CA VAL A 101 -18.02 -15.06 29.48
C VAL A 101 -17.36 -14.86 28.11
N PHE A 102 -17.99 -15.36 27.03
CA PHE A 102 -17.43 -15.25 25.69
C PHE A 102 -17.33 -13.81 25.18
N TYR A 103 -18.32 -12.96 25.46
CA TYR A 103 -18.29 -11.53 25.16
C TYR A 103 -17.09 -10.83 25.83
N THR A 104 -16.85 -11.13 27.11
CA THR A 104 -15.76 -10.53 27.91
C THR A 104 -14.39 -10.91 27.34
N TYR A 105 -14.19 -12.18 27.03
CA TYR A 105 -12.95 -12.66 26.40
C TYR A 105 -12.79 -12.19 24.94
N ALA A 106 -13.89 -12.00 24.20
CA ALA A 106 -13.84 -11.41 22.85
C ALA A 106 -13.33 -9.97 22.88
N LEU A 107 -13.90 -9.10 23.73
CA LEU A 107 -13.39 -7.73 23.90
C LEU A 107 -11.92 -7.70 24.32
N PHE A 108 -11.53 -8.56 25.26
CA PHE A 108 -10.13 -8.65 25.70
C PHE A 108 -9.19 -9.01 24.54
N ALA A 109 -9.49 -10.07 23.79
CA ALA A 109 -8.68 -10.50 22.65
C ALA A 109 -8.65 -9.48 21.49
N ILE A 110 -9.73 -8.71 21.28
CA ILE A 110 -9.76 -7.59 20.32
C ILE A 110 -8.82 -6.46 20.77
N LYS A 111 -8.89 -6.03 22.04
CA LYS A 111 -8.00 -4.98 22.59
C LYS A 111 -6.52 -5.40 22.55
N LEU A 112 -6.21 -6.65 22.87
CA LEU A 112 -4.86 -7.22 22.69
C LEU A 112 -4.42 -7.16 21.20
N THR A 113 -5.29 -7.56 20.28
CA THR A 113 -5.01 -7.53 18.84
C THR A 113 -4.64 -6.13 18.36
N PHE A 114 -5.37 -5.09 18.77
CA PHE A 114 -5.02 -3.70 18.46
C PHE A 114 -3.65 -3.31 19.03
N LEU A 115 -3.41 -3.55 20.32
CA LEU A 115 -2.19 -3.07 21.00
C LEU A 115 -0.92 -3.76 20.48
N ILE A 116 -0.95 -5.08 20.25
CA ILE A 116 0.17 -5.81 19.65
C ILE A 116 0.40 -5.34 18.20
N HIS A 117 -0.66 -5.06 17.44
CA HIS A 117 -0.56 -4.58 16.07
C HIS A 117 0.04 -3.17 15.99
N TYR A 118 -0.36 -2.24 16.87
CA TYR A 118 0.23 -0.91 16.96
C TYR A 118 1.71 -0.96 17.40
N TYR A 119 2.03 -1.76 18.42
CA TYR A 119 3.41 -1.98 18.87
C TYR A 119 4.32 -2.51 17.74
N ARG A 120 3.79 -3.39 16.88
CA ARG A 120 4.51 -3.97 15.73
C ARG A 120 4.71 -2.98 14.57
N ILE A 121 3.80 -2.04 14.36
CA ILE A 121 3.91 -1.01 13.30
C ILE A 121 4.82 0.15 13.75
N MET A 122 4.77 0.54 15.03
CA MET A 122 5.35 1.80 15.52
C MET A 122 6.70 1.59 16.24
N SER A 123 7.62 0.84 15.62
CA SER A 123 8.86 0.35 16.23
C SER A 123 9.95 1.41 16.51
N VAL A 124 9.75 2.67 16.10
CA VAL A 124 10.84 3.66 15.87
C VAL A 124 10.81 4.88 16.81
N SER A 125 10.18 4.82 18.00
CA SER A 125 10.22 5.96 18.94
C SER A 125 9.95 5.62 20.41
N ASN A 126 10.25 6.59 21.30
CA ASN A 126 10.06 6.55 22.75
C ASN A 126 8.63 6.20 23.22
N MET A 127 7.63 6.26 22.33
CA MET A 127 6.24 5.84 22.61
C MET A 127 6.10 4.33 22.91
N ARG A 128 7.13 3.51 22.68
CA ARG A 128 7.12 2.06 22.96
C ARG A 128 6.67 1.72 24.40
N TRP A 129 7.03 2.56 25.37
CA TRP A 129 6.61 2.40 26.78
C TRP A 129 5.11 2.63 27.00
N LEU A 130 4.49 3.55 26.26
CA LEU A 130 3.04 3.81 26.35
C LEU A 130 2.23 2.59 25.87
N TYR A 131 2.64 1.98 24.76
CA TYR A 131 2.02 0.74 24.26
C TYR A 131 2.18 -0.43 25.24
N LEU A 132 3.36 -0.56 25.87
CA LEU A 132 3.62 -1.59 26.90
C LEU A 132 2.78 -1.38 28.17
N GLY A 133 2.69 -0.13 28.65
CA GLY A 133 1.85 0.21 29.81
C GLY A 133 0.36 -0.06 29.56
N ALA A 134 -0.15 0.33 28.38
CA ALA A 134 -1.51 0.03 27.97
C ALA A 134 -1.77 -1.47 27.83
N LEU A 135 -0.82 -2.24 27.26
CA LEU A 135 -0.92 -3.69 27.16
C LEU A 135 -0.97 -4.35 28.54
N GLY A 136 -0.12 -3.93 29.48
CA GLY A 136 -0.13 -4.40 30.87
C GLY A 136 -1.45 -4.07 31.58
N PHE A 137 -1.98 -2.85 31.42
CA PHE A 137 -3.27 -2.46 31.98
C PHE A 137 -4.42 -3.29 31.42
N ILE A 138 -4.48 -3.52 30.11
CA ILE A 138 -5.51 -4.36 29.49
C ILE A 138 -5.41 -5.82 29.94
N ILE A 139 -4.21 -6.37 30.13
CA ILE A 139 -4.01 -7.72 30.69
C ILE A 139 -4.53 -7.79 32.13
N LEU A 140 -4.16 -6.83 32.99
CA LEU A 140 -4.63 -6.79 34.38
C LEU A 140 -6.16 -6.62 34.47
N TRP A 141 -6.73 -5.76 33.63
CA TRP A 141 -8.19 -5.58 33.54
C TRP A 141 -8.90 -6.84 33.02
N GLY A 142 -8.34 -7.52 32.01
CA GLY A 142 -8.86 -8.78 31.49
C GLY A 142 -8.87 -9.91 32.53
N ILE A 143 -7.83 -9.99 33.36
CA ILE A 143 -7.75 -10.92 34.50
C ILE A 143 -8.82 -10.56 35.55
N ASN A 144 -8.93 -9.28 35.92
CA ASN A 144 -9.95 -8.79 36.86
C ASN A 144 -11.38 -9.13 36.41
N GLN A 145 -11.71 -8.83 35.15
CA GLN A 145 -13.03 -9.11 34.57
C GLN A 145 -13.29 -10.63 34.48
N GLY A 146 -12.29 -11.42 34.07
CA GLY A 146 -12.40 -12.87 34.05
C GLY A 146 -12.75 -13.43 35.44
N ILE A 147 -11.96 -13.08 36.46
CA ILE A 147 -12.21 -13.47 37.86
C ILE A 147 -13.60 -12.99 38.32
N GLY A 148 -13.96 -11.74 38.01
CA GLY A 148 -15.26 -11.15 38.37
C GLY A 148 -16.46 -11.89 37.81
N VAL A 149 -16.40 -12.43 36.59
CA VAL A 149 -17.50 -13.19 35.97
C VAL A 149 -17.69 -14.58 36.60
N PHE A 150 -16.64 -15.19 37.14
CA PHE A 150 -16.72 -16.48 37.88
C PHE A 150 -17.07 -16.31 39.36
N LEU A 151 -16.60 -15.24 40.01
CA LEU A 151 -16.84 -14.97 41.44
C LEU A 151 -18.06 -14.07 41.72
N PHE A 152 -18.82 -13.68 40.69
CA PHE A 152 -19.99 -12.79 40.79
C PHE A 152 -21.02 -13.23 41.85
N CYS A 153 -21.23 -14.55 41.96
CA CYS A 153 -22.00 -15.18 43.03
C CYS A 153 -21.22 -16.36 43.61
N ILE A 154 -21.31 -16.58 44.92
CA ILE A 154 -20.77 -17.74 45.62
C ILE A 154 -21.93 -18.48 46.32
N PRO A 155 -22.24 -19.74 45.92
CA PRO A 155 -21.74 -20.44 44.73
C PRO A 155 -22.30 -19.84 43.44
N LEU A 156 -21.56 -19.96 42.33
CA LEU A 156 -21.94 -19.44 41.01
C LEU A 156 -23.32 -19.94 40.52
N GLN A 157 -23.72 -21.14 40.96
CA GLN A 157 -25.03 -21.73 40.68
C GLN A 157 -26.21 -20.84 41.10
N SER A 158 -26.03 -20.01 42.14
CA SER A 158 -27.01 -19.03 42.62
C SER A 158 -27.33 -17.92 41.61
N PHE A 159 -26.57 -17.78 40.51
CA PHE A 159 -26.87 -16.83 39.43
C PHE A 159 -28.06 -17.27 38.57
N TRP A 160 -28.22 -18.58 38.34
CA TRP A 160 -29.27 -19.13 37.46
C TRP A 160 -30.29 -20.01 38.17
N ASP A 161 -30.01 -20.47 39.40
CA ASP A 161 -30.91 -21.31 40.19
C ASP A 161 -31.29 -20.61 41.51
N PRO A 162 -32.52 -20.08 41.64
CA PRO A 162 -32.96 -19.37 42.85
C PRO A 162 -33.23 -20.29 44.04
N HIS A 163 -33.19 -21.62 43.87
CA HIS A 163 -33.30 -22.57 44.97
C HIS A 163 -31.96 -22.79 45.69
N VAL A 164 -30.83 -22.42 45.05
CA VAL A 164 -29.50 -22.47 45.66
C VAL A 164 -29.24 -21.21 46.48
N LYS A 165 -29.13 -21.35 47.80
CA LYS A 165 -28.76 -20.23 48.69
C LYS A 165 -27.29 -19.84 48.45
N GLY A 166 -27.08 -18.68 47.82
CA GLY A 166 -25.77 -18.05 47.68
C GLY A 166 -25.80 -16.56 48.03
N GLN A 167 -24.62 -15.93 47.99
CA GLN A 167 -24.48 -14.48 48.03
C GLN A 167 -23.85 -14.01 46.71
N CYS A 168 -24.40 -12.96 46.12
CA CYS A 168 -23.83 -12.27 44.95
C CYS A 168 -23.25 -10.93 45.39
N PHE A 169 -22.10 -10.57 44.84
CA PHE A 169 -21.38 -9.35 45.25
C PHE A 169 -21.88 -8.12 44.49
N LEU A 170 -22.16 -7.05 45.24
CA LEU A 170 -22.76 -5.79 44.79
C LEU A 170 -24.18 -5.91 44.19
N SER A 171 -24.87 -4.77 44.17
CA SER A 171 -26.07 -4.58 43.35
C SER A 171 -25.72 -4.70 41.87
N GLN A 172 -26.34 -5.65 41.16
CA GLN A 172 -26.03 -6.01 39.77
C GLN A 172 -25.75 -4.81 38.84
N PRO A 173 -26.63 -3.80 38.69
CA PRO A 173 -26.38 -2.69 37.77
C PRO A 173 -25.11 -1.91 38.09
N THR A 174 -24.76 -1.73 39.37
CA THR A 174 -23.59 -0.93 39.80
C THR A 174 -22.27 -1.50 39.27
N MET A 175 -22.08 -2.82 39.36
CA MET A 175 -20.90 -3.48 38.79
C MET A 175 -20.84 -3.33 37.27
N TRP A 176 -21.99 -3.48 36.60
CA TRP A 176 -22.07 -3.48 35.15
C TRP A 176 -21.86 -2.07 34.56
N TYR A 177 -22.36 -1.02 35.21
CA TYR A 177 -22.06 0.37 34.85
C TYR A 177 -20.57 0.72 35.04
N VAL A 178 -19.96 0.39 36.19
CA VAL A 178 -18.52 0.64 36.42
C VAL A 178 -17.65 -0.11 35.42
N SER A 179 -17.96 -1.40 35.20
CA SER A 179 -17.35 -2.24 34.16
C SER A 179 -17.42 -1.57 32.79
N GLY A 180 -18.63 -1.17 32.36
CA GLY A 180 -18.86 -0.52 31.07
C GLY A 180 -18.12 0.80 30.89
N ILE A 181 -18.01 1.63 31.94
CA ILE A 181 -17.26 2.90 31.89
C ILE A 181 -15.78 2.63 31.60
N VAL A 182 -15.15 1.67 32.28
CA VAL A 182 -13.74 1.31 32.03
C VAL A 182 -13.57 0.69 30.63
N HIS A 183 -14.55 -0.06 30.13
CA HIS A 183 -14.54 -0.53 28.73
C HIS A 183 -14.56 0.63 27.72
N ILE A 184 -15.48 1.59 27.85
CA ILE A 184 -15.57 2.78 26.99
C ILE A 184 -14.28 3.62 27.05
N VAL A 185 -13.76 3.89 28.26
CA VAL A 185 -12.53 4.67 28.45
C VAL A 185 -11.32 3.96 27.81
N THR A 186 -11.22 2.63 27.93
CA THR A 186 -10.11 1.89 27.30
C THR A 186 -10.21 1.83 25.78
N ASP A 187 -11.40 1.74 25.20
CA ASP A 187 -11.56 1.80 23.73
C ASP A 187 -11.27 3.20 23.19
N PHE A 188 -11.74 4.26 23.84
CA PHE A 188 -11.37 5.64 23.50
C PHE A 188 -9.85 5.85 23.55
N ALA A 189 -9.17 5.37 24.61
CA ALA A 189 -7.73 5.46 24.73
C ALA A 189 -6.99 4.73 23.60
N ILE A 190 -7.42 3.52 23.22
CA ILE A 190 -6.83 2.74 22.12
C ILE A 190 -7.05 3.44 20.77
N ILE A 191 -8.21 4.06 20.54
CA ILE A 191 -8.52 4.82 19.31
C ILE A 191 -7.65 6.09 19.21
N VAL A 192 -7.47 6.82 20.32
CA VAL A 192 -6.73 8.10 20.34
C VAL A 192 -5.22 7.91 20.24
N MET A 193 -4.68 6.85 20.85
CA MET A 193 -3.22 6.60 20.98
C MET A 193 -2.38 6.78 19.69
N PRO A 194 -2.78 6.27 18.51
CA PRO A 194 -2.01 6.50 17.26
C PRO A 194 -2.22 7.89 16.62
N LEU A 195 -3.30 8.64 16.93
CA LEU A 195 -3.64 9.90 16.25
C LEU A 195 -2.50 10.94 16.24
N PRO A 196 -1.80 11.24 17.36
CA PRO A 196 -0.76 12.26 17.38
C PRO A 196 0.43 11.95 16.47
N ILE A 197 0.68 10.67 16.17
CA ILE A 197 1.77 10.24 15.30
C ILE A 197 1.29 10.27 13.83
N VAL A 198 0.06 9.82 13.58
CA VAL A 198 -0.59 9.91 12.25
C VAL A 198 -0.69 11.36 11.77
N TRP A 199 -0.97 12.31 12.67
CA TRP A 199 -1.10 13.73 12.31
C TRP A 199 0.24 14.39 11.97
N LYS A 200 1.35 13.91 12.54
CA LYS A 200 2.72 14.37 12.22
C LYS A 200 3.29 13.72 10.94
N LEU A 201 2.70 12.62 10.48
CA LEU A 201 3.18 11.87 9.31
C LEU A 201 2.52 12.39 8.02
N GLN A 202 3.33 12.92 7.09
CA GLN A 202 2.85 13.43 5.79
C GLN A 202 2.45 12.29 4.84
N LEU A 203 1.28 11.69 5.09
CA LEU A 203 0.72 10.61 4.28
C LEU A 203 -0.01 11.14 3.02
N PRO A 204 0.12 10.47 1.86
CA PRO A 204 -0.63 10.82 0.66
C PRO A 204 -2.15 10.64 0.89
N ARG A 205 -2.96 11.46 0.21
CA ARG A 205 -4.41 11.60 0.47
C ARG A 205 -5.17 10.27 0.50
N SER A 206 -4.86 9.32 -0.39
CA SER A 206 -5.47 7.99 -0.42
C SER A 206 -5.22 7.18 0.86
N GLN A 207 -4.00 7.21 1.40
CA GLN A 207 -3.67 6.56 2.66
C GLN A 207 -4.29 7.29 3.85
N LYS A 208 -4.39 8.63 3.79
CA LYS A 208 -5.07 9.44 4.80
C LYS A 208 -6.57 9.12 4.87
N ILE A 209 -7.27 9.02 3.73
CA ILE A 209 -8.70 8.65 3.65
C ILE A 209 -8.94 7.25 4.23
N TYR A 210 -8.16 6.24 3.81
CA TYR A 210 -8.24 4.87 4.35
C TYR A 210 -8.05 4.82 5.87
N LEU A 211 -7.08 5.59 6.38
CA LEU A 211 -6.76 5.66 7.81
C LEU A 211 -7.86 6.41 8.60
N THR A 212 -8.42 7.50 8.05
CA THR A 212 -9.63 8.14 8.58
C THR A 212 -10.82 7.17 8.58
N GLY A 213 -10.95 6.29 7.59
CA GLY A 213 -11.99 5.25 7.57
C GLY A 213 -11.85 4.23 8.70
N ILE A 214 -10.63 3.82 9.05
CA ILE A 214 -10.36 2.97 10.22
C ILE A 214 -10.71 3.71 11.52
N PHE A 215 -10.33 4.98 11.66
CA PHE A 215 -10.70 5.79 12.82
C PHE A 215 -12.22 6.03 12.93
N GLY A 216 -12.91 6.22 11.81
CA GLY A 216 -14.37 6.32 11.75
C GLY A 216 -15.07 5.02 12.15
N LEU A 217 -14.55 3.87 11.74
CA LEU A 217 -15.10 2.60 12.21
C LEU A 217 -14.83 2.39 13.72
N GLY A 218 -13.67 2.81 14.23
CA GLY A 218 -13.38 2.83 15.67
C GLY A 218 -14.32 3.74 16.47
N SER A 219 -14.62 4.95 15.97
CA SER A 219 -15.60 5.83 16.64
C SER A 219 -17.02 5.25 16.59
N LEU A 220 -17.37 4.49 15.54
CA LEU A 220 -18.63 3.73 15.49
C LEU A 220 -18.67 2.61 16.54
N THR A 221 -17.58 1.87 16.78
CA THR A 221 -17.57 0.83 17.84
C THR A 221 -17.77 1.44 19.22
N LEU A 222 -17.16 2.61 19.47
CA LEU A 222 -17.33 3.37 20.71
C LEU A 222 -18.77 3.90 20.88
N ALA A 223 -19.39 4.38 19.80
CA ALA A 223 -20.78 4.82 19.82
C ALA A 223 -21.75 3.65 20.12
N ILE A 224 -21.49 2.47 19.55
CA ILE A 224 -22.26 1.24 19.86
C ILE A 224 -22.12 0.86 21.35
N ALA A 225 -20.92 0.93 21.91
CA ALA A 225 -20.67 0.65 23.32
C ALA A 225 -21.45 1.59 24.26
N ILE A 226 -21.55 2.88 23.90
CA ILE A 226 -22.34 3.88 24.63
C ILE A 226 -23.85 3.58 24.52
N LEU A 227 -24.35 3.33 23.30
CA LEU A 227 -25.78 3.02 23.08
C LEU A 227 -26.23 1.75 23.82
N ARG A 228 -25.36 0.75 23.96
CA ARG A 228 -25.64 -0.48 24.71
C ARG A 228 -25.95 -0.22 26.19
N MET A 229 -25.34 0.78 26.83
CA MET A 229 -25.60 1.08 28.26
C MET A 229 -27.07 1.42 28.53
N GLN A 230 -27.76 2.05 27.57
CA GLN A 230 -29.17 2.43 27.70
C GLN A 230 -30.13 1.22 27.76
N TRP A 231 -29.65 0.02 27.42
CA TRP A 231 -30.40 -1.24 27.43
C TRP A 231 -29.98 -2.18 28.56
N LEU A 232 -29.25 -1.66 29.55
CA LEU A 232 -28.67 -2.43 30.65
C LEU A 232 -29.45 -2.32 31.97
N ASP A 233 -30.46 -1.45 32.03
CA ASP A 233 -31.34 -1.32 33.18
C ASP A 233 -32.25 -2.57 33.34
N PRO A 234 -32.54 -3.01 34.57
CA PRO A 234 -33.30 -4.23 34.84
C PRO A 234 -34.81 -4.04 34.60
N VAL A 235 -35.21 -3.98 33.32
CA VAL A 235 -36.63 -3.99 32.92
C VAL A 235 -37.26 -5.34 33.30
N ALA A 236 -38.51 -5.31 33.77
CA ALA A 236 -39.24 -6.48 34.30
C ALA A 236 -39.47 -7.65 33.33
N ASP A 237 -39.04 -7.54 32.06
CA ASP A 237 -39.14 -8.59 31.04
C ASP A 237 -37.79 -8.79 30.32
N ILE A 238 -36.83 -9.32 31.07
CA ILE A 238 -35.44 -9.47 30.61
C ILE A 238 -35.30 -10.35 29.36
N THR A 239 -36.12 -11.39 29.19
CA THR A 239 -36.04 -12.29 28.02
C THR A 239 -36.54 -11.63 26.73
N TRP A 240 -37.43 -10.63 26.85
CA TRP A 240 -37.91 -9.84 25.72
C TRP A 240 -36.90 -8.76 25.29
N TRP A 241 -36.40 -7.97 26.24
CA TRP A 241 -35.52 -6.83 25.95
C TRP A 241 -34.06 -7.23 25.68
N ASN A 242 -33.58 -8.35 26.20
CA ASN A 242 -32.22 -8.83 25.95
C ASN A 242 -31.96 -9.18 24.46
N VAL A 243 -32.99 -9.33 23.60
CA VAL A 243 -32.77 -9.43 22.15
C VAL A 243 -32.01 -8.21 21.61
N THR A 244 -32.38 -7.01 22.06
CA THR A 244 -31.75 -5.75 21.65
C THR A 244 -30.34 -5.64 22.24
N ALA A 245 -30.18 -5.94 23.53
CA ALA A 245 -28.88 -5.87 24.21
C ALA A 245 -27.88 -6.89 23.62
N ALA A 246 -28.28 -8.13 23.37
CA ALA A 246 -27.46 -9.16 22.73
C ALA A 246 -27.09 -8.79 21.29
N SER A 247 -28.03 -8.20 20.52
CA SER A 247 -27.76 -7.71 19.16
C SER A 247 -26.71 -6.60 19.14
N TRP A 248 -26.80 -5.61 20.05
CA TRP A 248 -25.77 -4.58 20.21
C TRP A 248 -24.43 -5.15 20.67
N SER A 249 -24.44 -6.13 21.57
CA SER A 249 -23.22 -6.78 22.07
C SER A 249 -22.49 -7.57 20.98
N MET A 250 -23.23 -8.21 20.06
CA MET A 250 -22.67 -8.82 18.86
C MET A 250 -22.13 -7.77 17.87
N ALA A 251 -22.86 -6.66 17.67
CA ALA A 251 -22.41 -5.57 16.80
C ALA A 251 -21.12 -4.89 17.31
N GLU A 252 -20.97 -4.74 18.63
CA GLU A 252 -19.78 -4.20 19.30
C GLU A 252 -18.55 -5.08 19.04
N ILE A 253 -18.61 -6.38 19.37
CA ILE A 253 -17.46 -7.28 19.19
C ILE A 253 -17.13 -7.52 17.71
N VAL A 254 -18.12 -7.57 16.82
CA VAL A 254 -17.88 -7.78 15.38
C VAL A 254 -17.40 -6.51 14.69
N SER A 255 -17.87 -5.32 15.06
CA SER A 255 -17.28 -4.07 14.55
C SER A 255 -15.86 -3.86 15.08
N GLY A 256 -15.59 -4.23 16.34
CA GLY A 256 -14.26 -4.22 16.94
C GLY A 256 -13.25 -5.11 16.21
N ILE A 257 -13.57 -6.40 15.99
CA ILE A 257 -12.67 -7.32 15.26
C ILE A 257 -12.54 -6.95 13.77
N THR A 258 -13.59 -6.39 13.16
CA THR A 258 -13.57 -5.85 11.79
C THR A 258 -12.55 -4.70 11.70
N CYS A 259 -12.65 -3.73 12.60
CA CYS A 259 -11.73 -2.59 12.69
C CYS A 259 -10.28 -3.03 12.95
N ALA A 260 -10.07 -4.04 13.81
CA ALA A 260 -8.75 -4.63 14.06
C ALA A 260 -8.15 -5.32 12.82
N CYS A 261 -8.98 -5.85 11.91
CA CYS A 261 -8.54 -6.49 10.68
C CYS A 261 -8.25 -5.52 9.54
N LEU A 262 -9.01 -4.42 9.41
CA LEU A 262 -8.87 -3.45 8.32
C LEU A 262 -7.42 -3.03 8.00
N PRO A 263 -6.56 -2.65 8.96
CA PRO A 263 -5.16 -2.28 8.69
C PRO A 263 -4.37 -3.26 7.80
N THR A 264 -4.66 -4.56 7.90
CA THR A 264 -3.99 -5.61 7.13
C THR A 264 -4.39 -5.68 5.65
N PHE A 265 -5.52 -5.06 5.27
CA PHE A 265 -6.09 -5.15 3.93
C PHE A 265 -5.54 -4.12 2.94
N LYS A 266 -4.71 -3.17 3.39
CA LYS A 266 -3.97 -2.20 2.55
C LYS A 266 -3.39 -2.80 1.26
N PRO A 267 -2.74 -4.00 1.27
CA PRO A 267 -2.40 -4.73 0.03
C PRO A 267 -3.57 -5.07 -0.90
N LEU A 268 -4.66 -5.67 -0.39
CA LEU A 268 -5.76 -6.14 -1.23
C LEU A 268 -6.43 -5.00 -1.98
N LEU A 269 -6.57 -3.82 -1.38
CA LEU A 269 -7.17 -2.66 -2.04
C LEU A 269 -6.33 -2.16 -3.23
N VAL A 270 -5.01 -2.39 -3.22
CA VAL A 270 -4.13 -2.14 -4.38
C VAL A 270 -4.27 -3.25 -5.43
N GLY A 271 -4.35 -4.52 -5.00
CA GLY A 271 -4.55 -5.66 -5.91
C GLY A 271 -5.90 -5.65 -6.63
N ILE A 272 -7.00 -5.41 -5.89
CA ILE A 272 -8.37 -5.36 -6.42
C ILE A 272 -8.53 -4.26 -7.47
N LYS A 273 -7.83 -3.12 -7.30
CA LYS A 273 -7.79 -2.04 -8.30
C LYS A 273 -7.21 -2.49 -9.64
N ASN A 274 -6.29 -3.46 -9.63
CA ASN A 274 -5.74 -4.08 -10.85
C ASN A 274 -6.60 -5.26 -11.35
N TRP A 275 -7.49 -5.79 -10.50
CA TRP A 275 -8.35 -6.95 -10.79
C TRP A 275 -9.69 -6.56 -11.45
N PHE A 276 -10.04 -5.27 -11.45
CA PHE A 276 -11.08 -4.69 -12.30
C PHE A 276 -10.45 -3.89 -13.45
N PRO A 277 -9.96 -4.55 -14.53
CA PRO A 277 -9.70 -3.85 -15.78
C PRO A 277 -11.02 -3.20 -16.26
N ARG A 278 -10.91 -1.98 -16.79
CA ARG A 278 -12.09 -1.15 -17.10
C ARG A 278 -12.94 -1.80 -18.20
N LEU A 279 -14.22 -2.07 -17.92
CA LEU A 279 -15.25 -2.42 -18.92
C LEU A 279 -15.64 -1.20 -19.78
N ASN A 280 -14.65 -0.43 -20.25
CA ASN A 280 -14.84 0.75 -21.08
C ASN A 280 -13.58 1.06 -21.90
N GLN A 281 -13.14 0.10 -22.71
CA GLN A 281 -12.54 0.42 -24.00
C GLN A 281 -13.68 0.41 -25.01
N GLY A 282 -14.18 1.59 -25.37
CA GLY A 282 -14.90 1.76 -26.62
C GLY A 282 -13.87 1.96 -27.73
N ASP A 283 -14.00 1.23 -28.84
CA ASP A 283 -13.07 1.35 -29.96
C ASP A 283 -13.04 2.79 -30.49
N SER A 284 -11.84 3.26 -30.81
CA SER A 284 -11.61 4.54 -31.48
C SER A 284 -10.32 4.44 -32.29
N THR A 285 -10.36 3.55 -33.27
CA THR A 285 -9.30 3.31 -34.25
C THR A 285 -9.19 4.50 -35.20
N ILE A 286 -8.50 5.55 -34.75
CA ILE A 286 -8.18 6.71 -35.60
C ILE A 286 -7.08 6.29 -36.57
N CYS A 287 -7.49 5.88 -37.77
CA CYS A 287 -6.59 5.62 -38.89
C CYS A 287 -5.99 6.95 -39.37
N LEU A 288 -4.77 7.27 -38.93
CA LEU A 288 -4.03 8.37 -39.52
C LEU A 288 -3.62 7.99 -40.95
N ARG A 289 -4.05 8.82 -41.89
CA ARG A 289 -3.83 8.67 -43.32
C ARG A 289 -2.52 9.33 -43.69
N ASP A 290 -1.59 8.52 -44.18
CA ASP A 290 -0.30 9.01 -44.65
C ASP A 290 -0.45 9.94 -45.87
N GLN A 291 0.34 11.01 -45.90
CA GLN A 291 0.54 11.89 -47.04
C GLN A 291 2.04 12.14 -47.16
N GLY A 292 2.71 11.30 -47.94
CA GLY A 292 4.14 11.44 -48.19
C GLY A 292 4.49 12.72 -48.96
N SER A 293 5.65 13.29 -48.64
CA SER A 293 6.36 14.24 -49.49
C SER A 293 7.64 13.60 -50.04
N GLU A 294 8.01 13.98 -51.25
CA GLU A 294 9.26 13.59 -51.93
C GLU A 294 10.49 14.15 -51.15
N GLY A 295 11.68 13.53 -51.14
CA GLY A 295 12.15 12.30 -51.76
C GLY A 295 13.69 12.16 -51.64
N PHE A 296 14.34 11.51 -52.63
CA PHE A 296 15.78 11.63 -52.98
C PHE A 296 16.86 10.69 -52.33
N THR A 297 17.10 9.54 -52.98
CA THR A 297 18.40 8.83 -53.19
C THR A 297 19.13 8.03 -52.06
N GLY A 298 19.78 6.92 -52.47
CA GLY A 298 20.64 6.01 -51.69
C GLY A 298 20.55 4.57 -52.21
N THR A 299 21.65 3.81 -52.46
CA THR A 299 21.59 2.64 -53.37
C THR A 299 22.57 1.41 -53.24
N THR A 300 22.74 0.70 -52.10
CA THR A 300 23.52 -0.60 -52.05
C THR A 300 23.06 -1.68 -51.03
N LEU A 301 22.59 -2.86 -51.49
CA LEU A 301 21.94 -3.90 -50.67
C LEU A 301 22.96 -4.83 -49.97
N ALA A 302 22.43 -5.71 -49.12
CA ALA A 302 23.15 -6.73 -48.37
C ALA A 302 23.89 -7.76 -49.24
N ALA A 303 24.87 -8.43 -48.63
CA ALA A 303 25.48 -9.65 -49.14
C ALA A 303 24.88 -10.90 -48.46
N PHE A 304 24.65 -11.95 -49.23
CA PHE A 304 24.39 -13.31 -48.75
C PHE A 304 25.13 -14.27 -49.69
N GLU A 305 25.70 -15.36 -49.17
CA GLU A 305 26.52 -16.28 -49.97
C GLU A 305 25.67 -17.22 -50.84
N GLY A 306 26.14 -17.48 -52.06
CA GLY A 306 25.54 -18.44 -52.99
C GLY A 306 26.43 -18.64 -54.22
N HIS A 307 26.81 -19.89 -54.51
CA HIS A 307 27.83 -20.23 -55.52
C HIS A 307 27.57 -19.67 -56.93
N GLY A 308 28.65 -19.27 -57.60
CA GLY A 308 28.68 -19.01 -59.04
C GLY A 308 29.69 -19.88 -59.77
N GLY A 309 29.21 -20.78 -60.63
CA GLY A 309 30.01 -21.40 -61.70
C GLY A 309 29.67 -20.75 -63.04
N VAL A 310 30.70 -20.48 -63.85
CA VAL A 310 30.71 -19.91 -65.22
C VAL A 310 29.44 -20.21 -66.06
N GLY A 311 28.82 -19.27 -66.80
CA GLY A 311 29.11 -17.83 -67.01
C GLY A 311 28.40 -17.24 -68.26
N THR A 312 28.87 -16.08 -68.73
CA THR A 312 28.43 -15.29 -69.92
C THR A 312 27.19 -14.36 -69.77
N GLY A 313 27.28 -13.14 -70.36
CA GLY A 313 26.17 -12.16 -70.49
C GLY A 313 26.21 -10.94 -69.53
N PRO A 314 26.21 -9.65 -70.00
CA PRO A 314 26.45 -8.49 -69.12
C PRO A 314 25.27 -7.49 -68.92
N LYS A 315 25.09 -6.95 -67.69
CA LYS A 315 24.63 -5.58 -67.26
C LYS A 315 24.35 -5.50 -65.72
N VAL A 316 24.26 -4.28 -65.12
CA VAL A 316 24.21 -3.91 -63.66
C VAL A 316 23.46 -2.51 -63.54
N PRO A 317 23.15 -1.81 -62.41
CA PRO A 317 23.49 -1.95 -60.96
C PRO A 317 22.42 -1.51 -59.86
N THR A 318 22.85 -1.41 -58.56
CA THR A 318 22.40 -0.52 -57.42
C THR A 318 20.96 -0.58 -56.75
N SER A 319 20.85 -0.29 -55.41
CA SER A 319 19.71 -0.33 -54.38
C SER A 319 20.21 -1.12 -53.12
N ILE A 320 20.02 -0.97 -51.77
CA ILE A 320 19.32 -0.18 -50.65
C ILE A 320 17.78 -0.31 -50.48
N SER A 321 17.16 -0.42 -49.28
CA SER A 321 17.39 0.16 -47.90
C SER A 321 17.02 -0.76 -46.68
N THR A 322 16.79 -0.21 -45.46
CA THR A 322 16.53 -0.89 -44.16
C THR A 322 15.17 -0.48 -43.54
N TYR A 323 14.53 -1.28 -42.66
CA TYR A 323 13.78 -0.83 -41.44
C TYR A 323 13.12 -1.98 -40.63
N GLY A 324 13.01 -1.80 -39.29
CA GLY A 324 11.85 -2.27 -38.49
C GLY A 324 11.92 -3.60 -37.72
N THR A 325 12.22 -3.56 -36.42
CA THR A 325 12.10 -4.71 -35.49
C THR A 325 11.02 -4.51 -34.43
N GLN A 326 10.09 -5.47 -34.27
CA GLN A 326 9.31 -5.66 -33.05
C GLN A 326 9.62 -7.04 -32.45
N THR A 327 10.26 -7.07 -31.28
CA THR A 327 10.60 -8.32 -30.58
C THR A 327 9.69 -8.52 -29.36
N SER A 328 8.63 -9.31 -29.52
CA SER A 328 7.75 -9.68 -28.41
C SER A 328 8.29 -10.90 -27.64
N ILE A 329 9.08 -10.64 -26.59
CA ILE A 329 9.59 -11.71 -25.72
C ILE A 329 8.45 -12.28 -24.86
N SER A 330 7.92 -13.44 -25.29
CA SER A 330 6.97 -14.23 -24.51
C SER A 330 7.73 -15.20 -23.58
N ALA A 331 7.65 -14.96 -22.27
CA ALA A 331 8.27 -15.83 -21.28
C ALA A 331 7.56 -17.20 -21.25
N PHE A 332 8.27 -18.25 -21.65
CA PHE A 332 7.73 -19.60 -21.81
C PHE A 332 7.47 -20.27 -20.44
N GLN A 333 6.20 -20.43 -20.03
CA GLN A 333 5.85 -21.08 -18.76
C GLN A 333 6.11 -22.60 -18.80
N GLY A 334 7.17 -23.04 -18.12
CA GLY A 334 7.44 -24.45 -17.90
C GLY A 334 6.44 -25.13 -16.96
N GLY A 335 5.72 -26.15 -17.46
CA GLY A 335 5.23 -27.27 -16.66
C GLY A 335 4.07 -27.02 -15.68
N LYS A 336 2.82 -27.02 -16.16
CA LYS A 336 1.64 -27.23 -15.30
C LYS A 336 1.69 -28.61 -14.61
N LYS A 337 1.33 -28.68 -13.33
CA LYS A 337 0.61 -29.84 -12.78
C LYS A 337 -0.71 -29.40 -12.15
N SER A 338 -1.80 -30.02 -12.60
CA SER A 338 -3.17 -29.64 -12.24
C SER A 338 -3.60 -30.18 -10.88
N LYS A 339 -4.38 -29.38 -10.14
CA LYS A 339 -5.45 -29.89 -9.25
C LYS A 339 -6.56 -28.86 -9.00
N ASN A 340 -6.98 -28.19 -10.06
CA ASN A 340 -8.06 -27.20 -10.01
C ASN A 340 -9.43 -27.92 -10.00
N ASN A 341 -9.99 -28.22 -8.81
CA ASN A 341 -11.36 -28.74 -8.68
C ASN A 341 -12.11 -28.32 -7.39
N GLN A 342 -11.51 -27.52 -6.51
CA GLN A 342 -12.21 -26.92 -5.34
C GLN A 342 -12.52 -25.42 -5.51
N THR A 343 -11.81 -24.72 -6.40
CA THR A 343 -11.95 -23.28 -6.68
C THR A 343 -13.28 -22.92 -7.33
N GLN A 344 -13.84 -23.78 -8.19
CA GLN A 344 -15.12 -23.55 -8.86
C GLN A 344 -16.33 -23.62 -7.89
N ALA A 345 -16.29 -24.49 -6.88
CA ALA A 345 -17.42 -24.72 -5.97
C ALA A 345 -17.78 -23.48 -5.14
N TRP A 346 -16.77 -22.76 -4.63
CA TRP A 346 -17.00 -21.58 -3.77
C TRP A 346 -17.43 -20.33 -4.54
N ILE A 347 -17.05 -20.20 -5.81
CA ILE A 347 -17.49 -19.10 -6.70
C ILE A 347 -19.01 -19.19 -6.96
N SER A 348 -19.57 -20.41 -7.00
CA SER A 348 -21.02 -20.62 -7.07
C SER A 348 -21.74 -20.13 -5.80
N LEU A 349 -21.23 -20.48 -4.62
CA LEU A 349 -21.82 -20.09 -3.33
C LEU A 349 -21.80 -18.57 -3.11
N LEU A 350 -20.70 -17.89 -3.45
CA LEU A 350 -20.56 -16.44 -3.30
C LEU A 350 -21.53 -15.64 -4.18
N ARG A 351 -21.96 -16.19 -5.33
CA ARG A 351 -22.96 -15.53 -6.20
C ARG A 351 -24.39 -15.57 -5.65
N HIS A 352 -24.70 -16.48 -4.72
CA HIS A 352 -26.07 -16.64 -4.20
C HIS A 352 -26.44 -15.68 -3.06
N PHE A 353 -25.46 -15.11 -2.35
CA PHE A 353 -25.70 -14.31 -1.13
C PHE A 353 -25.67 -12.77 -1.32
N TRP A 354 -25.38 -12.28 -2.52
CA TRP A 354 -25.11 -10.85 -2.77
C TRP A 354 -26.32 -9.90 -3.07
N PRO A 355 -27.51 -10.34 -3.56
CA PRO A 355 -28.51 -9.40 -4.08
C PRO A 355 -29.19 -8.40 -3.11
N HIS A 356 -29.18 -8.62 -1.79
CA HIS A 356 -30.20 -8.03 -0.90
C HIS A 356 -29.76 -6.83 -0.02
N LEU A 357 -28.55 -6.27 -0.17
CA LEU A 357 -28.01 -5.25 0.75
C LEU A 357 -28.06 -3.79 0.25
N LEU A 358 -28.88 -3.45 -0.76
CA LEU A 358 -28.92 -2.09 -1.34
C LEU A 358 -30.34 -1.57 -1.69
N LEU A 359 -31.29 -1.61 -0.73
CA LEU A 359 -32.65 -1.06 -0.94
C LEU A 359 -33.23 -0.20 0.23
N THR A 360 -32.41 0.58 0.94
CA THR A 360 -32.93 1.63 1.87
C THR A 360 -32.04 2.88 1.99
N VAL A 361 -31.80 3.62 0.89
CA VAL A 361 -31.59 5.08 0.93
C VAL A 361 -32.22 5.72 -0.31
N ARG A 362 -33.30 6.49 -0.12
CA ARG A 362 -33.84 7.41 -1.13
C ARG A 362 -34.33 8.67 -0.41
N SER A 363 -34.17 9.83 -1.05
CA SER A 363 -34.62 11.15 -0.58
C SER A 363 -33.85 11.80 0.58
N SER A 364 -32.65 12.29 0.27
CA SER A 364 -32.31 13.69 0.54
C SER A 364 -31.42 14.20 -0.60
N GLN A 365 -31.75 15.35 -1.18
CA GLN A 365 -30.89 16.01 -2.18
C GLN A 365 -29.79 16.82 -1.46
N ASP A 366 -28.93 17.47 -2.25
CA ASP A 366 -27.90 18.43 -1.81
C ASP A 366 -26.72 17.86 -1.02
N ILE A 367 -25.86 17.13 -1.73
CA ILE A 367 -24.44 16.96 -1.40
C ILE A 367 -23.63 17.50 -2.60
N PRO A 368 -22.65 18.41 -2.40
CA PRO A 368 -21.87 18.96 -3.50
C PRO A 368 -20.98 17.90 -4.18
N THR A 369 -20.72 18.14 -5.47
CA THR A 369 -20.15 17.21 -6.45
C THR A 369 -18.94 16.41 -5.97
N LEU A 370 -19.00 15.08 -6.09
CA LEU A 370 -17.83 14.22 -5.87
C LEU A 370 -16.75 14.51 -6.92
N CYS A 371 -15.66 15.15 -6.50
CA CYS A 371 -14.48 15.28 -7.35
C CYS A 371 -13.70 13.95 -7.37
N TYR A 372 -13.66 13.29 -8.52
CA TYR A 372 -13.06 11.97 -8.69
C TYR A 372 -11.58 11.96 -8.29
N ALA A 373 -11.19 11.05 -7.37
CA ALA A 373 -9.80 10.83 -7.01
C ALA A 373 -9.08 10.13 -8.17
N ARG A 374 -8.39 10.94 -9.01
CA ARG A 374 -7.65 10.52 -10.20
C ARG A 374 -6.44 9.63 -9.81
N ILE A 375 -5.88 8.92 -10.79
CA ILE A 375 -4.85 7.89 -10.58
C ILE A 375 -3.51 8.38 -11.14
N MET A 376 -2.57 8.73 -10.26
CA MET A 376 -1.19 9.02 -10.67
C MET A 376 -0.58 7.80 -11.36
N THR A 377 -0.31 7.92 -12.66
CA THR A 377 0.38 6.93 -13.49
C THR A 377 1.71 7.51 -13.94
N ILE A 378 2.75 7.21 -13.16
CA ILE A 378 4.14 7.44 -13.61
C ILE A 378 4.57 6.24 -14.43
N ARG A 379 5.02 6.48 -15.66
CA ARG A 379 5.61 5.48 -16.57
C ARG A 379 7.00 5.91 -17.03
N LEU A 380 7.85 4.95 -17.36
CA LEU A 380 9.13 5.21 -18.01
C LEU A 380 8.98 5.00 -19.52
N ILE A 381 9.60 5.87 -20.32
CA ILE A 381 9.84 5.65 -21.75
C ILE A 381 11.24 6.11 -22.12
N GLY A 382 11.79 5.62 -23.25
CA GLY A 382 12.94 6.25 -23.88
C GLY A 382 12.59 7.68 -24.32
N ALA A 383 13.56 8.59 -24.22
CA ALA A 383 13.38 9.96 -24.64
C ALA A 383 13.35 10.11 -26.18
N SER A 384 12.83 11.25 -26.60
CA SER A 384 12.78 11.75 -27.98
C SER A 384 13.04 13.25 -27.92
N GLU A 385 13.27 13.91 -29.06
CA GLU A 385 13.64 15.33 -29.10
C GLU A 385 12.60 16.25 -28.42
N GLU A 386 11.31 15.92 -28.49
CA GLU A 386 10.22 16.64 -27.82
C GLU A 386 10.39 16.73 -26.29
N HIS A 387 11.13 15.77 -25.68
CA HIS A 387 11.36 15.72 -24.24
C HIS A 387 12.59 16.53 -23.81
N LEU A 388 13.50 16.91 -24.72
CA LEU A 388 14.77 17.59 -24.39
C LEU A 388 14.58 18.91 -23.61
N PRO A 389 13.62 19.80 -23.93
CA PRO A 389 13.41 21.03 -23.16
C PRO A 389 13.01 20.75 -21.70
N ALA A 390 12.13 19.77 -21.49
CA ALA A 390 11.71 19.35 -20.16
C ALA A 390 12.85 18.69 -19.38
N ILE A 391 13.63 17.81 -20.02
CA ILE A 391 14.83 17.19 -19.42
C ILE A 391 15.83 18.28 -18.99
N ALA A 392 16.10 19.27 -19.84
CA ALA A 392 16.99 20.37 -19.53
C ALA A 392 16.45 21.24 -18.37
N ARG A 393 15.15 21.57 -18.33
CA ARG A 393 14.53 22.28 -17.19
C ARG A 393 14.57 21.48 -15.89
N ILE A 394 14.42 20.16 -15.93
CA ILE A 394 14.58 19.28 -14.77
C ILE A 394 16.03 19.25 -14.31
N ALA A 395 17.00 19.21 -15.24
CA ALA A 395 18.42 19.27 -14.90
C ALA A 395 18.79 20.61 -14.26
N THR A 396 18.35 21.75 -14.82
CA THR A 396 18.53 23.09 -14.25
C THR A 396 17.95 23.22 -12.85
N SER A 397 16.75 22.69 -12.60
CA SER A 397 16.08 22.79 -11.29
C SER A 397 16.54 21.76 -10.25
N ALA A 398 17.02 20.58 -10.66
CA ALA A 398 17.57 19.57 -9.74
C ALA A 398 19.02 19.88 -9.32
N PHE A 399 19.83 20.46 -10.21
CA PHE A 399 21.22 20.83 -9.97
C PHE A 399 21.38 22.35 -10.07
N HIS A 400 20.67 23.09 -9.21
CA HIS A 400 20.69 24.56 -9.17
C HIS A 400 21.91 25.07 -8.38
N PRO A 401 22.64 26.14 -8.79
CA PRO A 401 23.84 26.61 -8.10
C PRO A 401 23.70 26.88 -6.58
N ASN A 402 22.52 27.34 -6.13
CA ASN A 402 22.23 27.53 -4.70
C ASN A 402 22.07 26.24 -3.88
N THR A 403 21.85 25.08 -4.52
CA THR A 403 21.64 23.78 -3.84
C THR A 403 22.69 22.74 -4.18
N ASP A 404 23.31 22.83 -5.36
CA ASP A 404 24.38 21.96 -5.82
C ASP A 404 25.70 22.73 -5.93
N ALA A 405 26.66 22.34 -5.09
CA ALA A 405 27.98 22.95 -5.05
C ALA A 405 28.79 22.71 -6.33
N LEU A 406 28.54 21.61 -7.06
CA LEU A 406 29.27 21.30 -8.30
C LEU A 406 28.84 22.26 -9.42
N SER A 407 27.53 22.41 -9.63
CA SER A 407 26.96 23.39 -10.56
C SER A 407 27.40 24.83 -10.26
N ARG A 408 27.57 25.18 -8.98
CA ARG A 408 28.06 26.51 -8.58
C ARG A 408 29.51 26.78 -8.96
N ARG A 409 30.35 25.75 -9.07
CA ARG A 409 31.74 25.86 -9.55
C ARG A 409 31.83 25.83 -11.07
N LEU A 410 31.01 25.01 -11.73
CA LEU A 410 30.93 24.94 -13.20
C LEU A 410 30.30 26.18 -13.85
N PHE A 411 29.38 26.86 -13.16
CA PHE A 411 28.69 28.06 -13.65
C PHE A 411 28.87 29.24 -12.66
N PRO A 412 30.10 29.76 -12.51
CA PRO A 412 30.42 30.73 -11.46
C PRO A 412 29.77 32.10 -11.74
N PRO A 413 29.31 32.86 -10.72
CA PRO A 413 28.53 34.08 -10.90
C PRO A 413 29.18 35.23 -11.70
N HIS A 414 30.48 35.15 -12.00
CA HIS A 414 31.19 36.14 -12.80
C HIS A 414 31.17 35.84 -14.32
N LEU A 415 30.83 34.62 -14.72
CA LEU A 415 30.60 34.21 -16.12
C LEU A 415 29.11 34.18 -16.49
N GLN A 416 28.20 34.21 -15.51
CA GLN A 416 26.76 34.26 -15.76
C GLN A 416 26.34 35.63 -16.36
N PRO A 417 25.44 35.66 -17.38
CA PRO A 417 24.88 36.91 -17.88
C PRO A 417 24.08 37.63 -16.80
N LYS A 418 24.33 38.93 -16.59
CA LYS A 418 23.71 39.72 -15.50
C LYS A 418 22.20 39.89 -15.63
N ASP A 419 21.66 39.70 -16.82
CA ASP A 419 20.25 39.87 -17.16
C ASP A 419 19.45 38.55 -17.11
N LEU A 420 20.11 37.42 -16.86
CA LEU A 420 19.46 36.12 -16.65
C LEU A 420 19.24 35.85 -15.16
N PRO A 421 18.14 35.16 -14.77
CA PRO A 421 18.02 34.59 -13.43
C PRO A 421 19.11 33.55 -13.15
N ASP A 422 19.57 33.48 -11.89
CA ASP A 422 20.52 32.45 -11.44
C ASP A 422 20.03 31.03 -11.81
N GLY A 423 20.97 30.17 -12.19
CA GLY A 423 20.69 28.83 -12.71
C GLY A 423 20.26 28.74 -14.17
N GLU A 424 19.57 29.75 -14.75
CA GLU A 424 19.14 29.72 -16.16
C GLU A 424 20.33 29.64 -17.13
N ALA A 425 21.48 30.24 -16.78
CA ALA A 425 22.70 30.24 -17.57
C ALA A 425 23.26 28.82 -17.88
N ALA A 426 22.84 27.79 -17.13
CA ALA A 426 23.20 26.40 -17.40
C ALA A 426 22.23 25.66 -18.36
N TYR A 427 21.08 26.27 -18.71
CA TYR A 427 20.01 25.62 -19.47
C TYR A 427 20.45 25.20 -20.88
N ASP A 428 21.00 26.12 -21.67
CA ASP A 428 21.36 25.84 -23.08
C ASP A 428 22.45 24.78 -23.18
N TRP A 429 23.44 24.81 -22.27
CA TRP A 429 24.47 23.78 -22.17
C TRP A 429 23.90 22.41 -21.79
N ARG A 430 22.96 22.37 -20.83
CA ARG A 430 22.28 21.12 -20.42
C ARG A 430 21.39 20.57 -21.54
N PHE A 431 20.71 21.44 -22.28
CA PHE A 431 19.94 21.08 -23.46
C PHE A 431 20.84 20.48 -24.55
N ALA A 432 21.90 21.20 -24.96
CA ALA A 432 22.81 20.74 -26.00
C ALA A 432 23.55 19.44 -25.63
N ARG A 433 23.96 19.26 -24.36
CA ARG A 433 24.59 18.00 -23.90
C ARG A 433 23.61 16.83 -24.00
N LYS A 434 22.33 17.02 -23.63
CA LYS A 434 21.33 15.93 -23.72
C LYS A 434 20.83 15.70 -25.14
N ALA A 435 20.84 16.70 -26.02
CA ALA A 435 20.67 16.51 -27.47
C ALA A 435 21.81 15.65 -28.05
N SER A 436 23.07 15.99 -27.76
CA SER A 436 24.24 15.19 -28.19
C SER A 436 24.24 13.78 -27.61
N SER A 437 23.74 13.60 -26.37
CA SER A 437 23.57 12.25 -25.77
C SER A 437 22.48 11.45 -26.48
N LEU A 438 21.33 12.07 -26.80
CA LEU A 438 20.22 11.41 -27.48
C LEU A 438 20.56 10.97 -28.93
N ALA A 439 21.55 11.62 -29.55
CA ALA A 439 22.06 11.24 -30.87
C ALA A 439 23.06 10.06 -30.84
N SER A 440 23.52 9.62 -29.67
CA SER A 440 24.39 8.45 -29.53
C SER A 440 23.58 7.15 -29.50
N SER A 441 24.03 6.14 -30.25
CA SER A 441 23.44 4.79 -30.21
C SER A 441 23.71 4.03 -28.90
N GLU A 442 24.69 4.49 -28.12
CA GLU A 442 25.17 3.83 -26.89
C GLU A 442 24.62 4.50 -25.62
N SER A 443 24.04 5.71 -25.74
CA SER A 443 23.55 6.50 -24.60
C SER A 443 22.02 6.48 -24.49
N HIS A 444 21.50 5.70 -23.54
CA HIS A 444 20.08 5.55 -23.28
C HIS A 444 19.55 6.66 -22.35
N LEU A 445 18.99 7.71 -22.95
CA LEU A 445 18.24 8.75 -22.24
C LEU A 445 16.79 8.29 -21.98
N VAL A 446 16.40 8.18 -20.72
CA VAL A 446 15.11 7.65 -20.26
C VAL A 446 14.37 8.69 -19.42
N VAL A 447 13.06 8.86 -19.65
CA VAL A 447 12.21 9.83 -18.96
C VAL A 447 11.09 9.16 -18.16
N ALA A 448 10.84 9.69 -16.97
CA ALA A 448 9.67 9.39 -16.16
C ALA A 448 8.57 10.40 -16.47
N ILE A 449 7.45 9.92 -17.00
CA ILE A 449 6.28 10.70 -17.40
C ILE A 449 5.15 10.48 -16.40
N ASP A 450 4.53 11.55 -15.90
CA ASP A 450 3.34 11.51 -15.04
C ASP A 450 2.12 12.03 -15.81
N ASP A 451 1.29 11.12 -16.32
CA ASP A 451 0.17 11.47 -17.22
C ASP A 451 -1.00 12.23 -16.52
N GLU A 452 -0.86 12.62 -15.23
CA GLU A 452 -1.75 13.59 -14.58
C GLU A 452 -1.35 15.06 -14.79
N LYS A 453 -0.10 15.33 -15.23
CA LYS A 453 0.41 16.69 -15.45
C LYS A 453 0.09 17.20 -16.86
N GLY A 454 0.06 18.52 -17.01
CA GLY A 454 -0.07 19.18 -18.32
C GLY A 454 1.11 18.86 -19.24
N PRO A 455 0.98 19.04 -20.57
CA PRO A 455 2.01 18.64 -21.54
C PRO A 455 3.41 19.18 -21.22
N ASP A 456 3.50 20.43 -20.74
CA ASP A 456 4.76 21.11 -20.44
C ASP A 456 5.43 20.61 -19.14
N GLU A 457 4.64 20.08 -18.20
CA GLU A 457 5.12 19.50 -16.94
C GLU A 457 5.16 17.96 -16.96
N LYS A 458 4.85 17.34 -18.10
CA LYS A 458 4.53 15.90 -18.19
C LYS A 458 5.71 15.00 -17.79
N VAL A 459 6.94 15.46 -18.03
CA VAL A 459 8.17 14.80 -17.54
C VAL A 459 8.43 15.22 -16.10
N VAL A 460 8.62 14.25 -15.21
CA VAL A 460 8.87 14.47 -13.77
C VAL A 460 10.26 14.06 -13.30
N GLY A 461 10.99 13.29 -14.12
CA GLY A 461 12.40 12.95 -13.91
C GLY A 461 13.01 12.28 -15.14
N PHE A 462 14.33 12.10 -15.14
CA PHE A 462 15.08 11.44 -16.21
C PHE A 462 16.33 10.72 -15.68
N SER A 463 16.87 9.79 -16.45
CA SER A 463 18.21 9.23 -16.29
C SER A 463 18.90 9.12 -17.65
N LEU A 464 20.22 9.31 -17.68
CA LEU A 464 21.07 9.00 -18.83
C LEU A 464 22.02 7.87 -18.44
N TRP A 465 21.94 6.77 -19.17
CA TRP A 465 22.82 5.62 -19.06
C TRP A 465 23.68 5.51 -20.32
N ASP A 466 24.93 5.09 -20.18
CA ASP A 466 25.77 4.69 -21.32
C ASP A 466 26.01 3.17 -21.24
N ALA A 467 25.72 2.47 -22.32
CA ALA A 467 25.88 1.02 -22.44
C ALA A 467 27.28 0.64 -22.98
N PRO A 468 27.79 -0.57 -22.68
CA PRO A 468 29.04 -1.06 -23.25
C PRO A 468 29.01 -1.09 -24.80
N PRO A 469 30.02 -0.55 -25.50
CA PRO A 469 30.08 -0.58 -26.96
C PRO A 469 30.12 -2.02 -27.48
N ALA A 470 29.11 -2.39 -28.29
CA ALA A 470 28.87 -3.77 -28.73
C ALA A 470 30.01 -4.39 -29.58
N SER A 471 30.95 -3.58 -30.08
CA SER A 471 32.09 -4.03 -30.88
C SER A 471 33.38 -3.23 -30.66
N GLY A 472 33.63 -2.78 -29.42
CA GLY A 472 34.93 -2.21 -29.03
C GLY A 472 35.33 -0.94 -29.78
N GLY A 473 34.36 -0.10 -30.15
CA GLY A 473 34.61 1.21 -30.72
C GLY A 473 34.94 2.25 -29.65
N ASP A 474 35.76 3.24 -30.00
CA ASP A 474 35.94 4.44 -29.20
C ASP A 474 34.61 5.21 -29.12
N SER A 475 34.22 5.62 -27.91
CA SER A 475 33.01 6.41 -27.70
C SER A 475 33.08 7.71 -28.49
N ALA A 476 32.07 7.94 -29.33
CA ALA A 476 32.10 9.02 -30.31
C ALA A 476 32.37 10.39 -29.64
N PRO A 477 33.30 11.21 -30.16
CA PRO A 477 33.74 12.41 -29.48
C PRO A 477 32.59 13.40 -29.31
N SER A 478 32.17 13.61 -28.05
CA SER A 478 31.13 14.56 -27.67
C SER A 478 31.44 15.94 -28.27
N GLN A 479 30.56 16.44 -29.11
CA GLN A 479 30.74 17.71 -29.84
C GLN A 479 31.00 18.86 -28.85
N GLU A 480 31.97 19.75 -29.12
CA GLU A 480 32.35 20.78 -28.14
C GLU A 480 31.28 21.87 -28.02
N ILE A 481 30.35 21.68 -27.08
CA ILE A 481 29.26 22.60 -26.79
C ILE A 481 29.82 23.89 -26.19
N GLN A 482 29.83 24.95 -26.99
CA GLN A 482 30.22 26.28 -26.55
C GLN A 482 29.13 26.88 -25.65
N CYS A 483 29.49 27.16 -24.40
CA CYS A 483 28.66 27.92 -23.46
C CYS A 483 29.52 28.99 -22.80
N ALA A 484 29.11 30.26 -22.89
CA ALA A 484 29.87 31.39 -22.35
C ALA A 484 29.84 31.47 -20.82
N ALA A 485 28.84 30.85 -20.17
CA ALA A 485 28.68 30.83 -18.71
C ALA A 485 29.32 29.61 -18.03
N LEU A 486 29.85 28.66 -18.81
CA LEU A 486 30.55 27.48 -18.29
C LEU A 486 32.04 27.81 -18.09
N ASP A 487 32.54 27.55 -16.89
CA ASP A 487 33.97 27.53 -16.63
C ASP A 487 34.60 26.29 -17.31
N LYS A 488 35.35 26.53 -18.40
CA LYS A 488 36.01 25.46 -19.18
C LYS A 488 37.13 24.77 -18.40
N GLU A 489 37.84 25.49 -17.53
CA GLU A 489 38.95 24.91 -16.76
C GLU A 489 38.38 23.97 -15.68
N ALA A 490 37.35 24.43 -14.95
CA ALA A 490 36.64 23.60 -13.99
C ALA A 490 35.95 22.38 -14.62
N TYR A 491 35.37 22.55 -15.83
CA TYR A 491 34.76 21.44 -16.56
C TYR A 491 35.80 20.38 -17.00
N ASN A 492 36.98 20.82 -17.44
CA ASN A 492 38.07 19.93 -17.82
C ASN A 492 38.68 19.21 -16.60
N GLU A 493 38.91 19.90 -15.47
CA GLU A 493 39.36 19.27 -14.22
C GLU A 493 38.38 18.17 -13.75
N MET A 494 37.07 18.45 -13.83
CA MET A 494 36.04 17.46 -13.54
C MET A 494 36.13 16.25 -14.47
N LYS A 495 36.23 16.46 -15.79
CA LYS A 495 36.32 15.39 -16.79
C LYS A 495 37.59 14.54 -16.59
N GLU A 496 38.74 15.17 -16.35
CA GLU A 496 39.99 14.47 -16.04
C GLU A 496 39.88 13.64 -14.76
N THR A 497 39.25 14.17 -13.71
CA THR A 497 39.10 13.48 -12.42
C THR A 497 38.23 12.22 -12.56
N VAL A 498 37.11 12.31 -13.28
CA VAL A 498 36.23 11.16 -13.54
C VAL A 498 36.89 10.14 -14.47
N ASN A 499 37.52 10.58 -15.56
CA ASN A 499 38.22 9.69 -16.49
C ASN A 499 39.40 8.97 -15.82
N ARG A 500 40.10 9.63 -14.88
CA ARG A 500 41.21 9.03 -14.13
C ARG A 500 40.72 7.96 -13.16
N ASP A 501 39.63 8.19 -12.42
CA ASP A 501 39.07 7.15 -11.54
C ASP A 501 38.54 5.94 -12.33
N ALA A 502 37.96 6.16 -13.52
CA ALA A 502 37.58 5.08 -14.42
C ALA A 502 38.79 4.25 -14.87
N ALA A 503 39.91 4.89 -15.25
CA ALA A 503 41.14 4.20 -15.62
C ALA A 503 41.81 3.50 -14.41
N ASP A 504 41.82 4.12 -13.23
CA ASP A 504 42.32 3.55 -11.96
C ASP A 504 41.47 2.38 -11.44
N THR A 505 40.26 2.19 -11.97
CA THR A 505 39.30 1.16 -11.55
C THR A 505 39.16 0.03 -12.57
N PHE A 506 39.22 0.32 -13.87
CA PHE A 506 39.01 -0.64 -14.97
C PHE A 506 40.22 -0.81 -15.91
N GLY A 507 41.33 -0.10 -15.67
CA GLY A 507 42.51 -0.12 -16.52
C GLY A 507 42.30 0.56 -17.86
N GLU A 508 43.09 0.17 -18.87
CA GLU A 508 43.05 0.74 -20.23
C GLU A 508 41.69 0.59 -20.94
N GLN A 509 40.80 -0.29 -20.45
CA GLN A 509 39.45 -0.45 -20.99
C GLN A 509 38.46 0.63 -20.50
N GLY A 510 38.79 1.34 -19.41
CA GLY A 510 37.91 2.35 -18.82
C GLY A 510 36.48 1.85 -18.58
N ILE A 511 35.48 2.72 -18.75
CA ILE A 511 34.07 2.34 -18.58
C ILE A 511 33.50 1.46 -19.71
N ALA A 512 34.23 1.17 -20.79
CA ALA A 512 33.71 0.41 -21.94
C ALA A 512 33.32 -1.05 -21.60
N GLY A 513 33.72 -1.56 -20.44
CA GLY A 513 33.29 -2.87 -19.95
C GLY A 513 31.90 -2.90 -19.31
N VAL A 514 31.38 -1.77 -18.84
CA VAL A 514 30.31 -1.68 -17.80
C VAL A 514 29.18 -0.71 -18.17
N TRP A 515 28.00 -0.87 -17.58
CA TRP A 515 26.90 0.10 -17.72
C TRP A 515 27.15 1.33 -16.83
N HIS A 516 27.23 2.52 -17.42
CA HIS A 516 27.54 3.77 -16.72
C HIS A 516 26.29 4.63 -16.51
N LEU A 517 26.17 5.29 -15.36
CA LEU A 517 25.10 6.26 -15.07
C LEU A 517 25.64 7.70 -15.02
N ASP A 518 25.67 8.39 -16.17
CA ASP A 518 26.13 9.79 -16.28
C ASP A 518 25.23 10.76 -15.49
N TYR A 519 23.90 10.58 -15.55
CA TYR A 519 22.95 11.42 -14.79
C TYR A 519 21.71 10.68 -14.32
N ILE A 520 21.23 11.07 -13.14
CA ILE A 520 19.84 10.86 -12.72
C ILE A 520 19.28 12.16 -12.12
N GLY A 521 18.07 12.55 -12.51
CA GLY A 521 17.45 13.81 -12.09
C GLY A 521 15.96 13.65 -11.83
N VAL A 522 15.46 14.19 -10.71
CA VAL A 522 14.03 14.23 -10.40
C VAL A 522 13.66 15.65 -10.00
N SER A 523 12.65 16.20 -10.69
CA SER A 523 12.16 17.56 -10.44
C SER A 523 11.80 17.77 -8.96
N PRO A 524 12.17 18.90 -8.33
CA PRO A 524 12.08 19.07 -6.88
C PRO A 524 10.70 18.74 -6.28
N GLY A 525 9.61 19.19 -6.90
CA GLY A 525 8.24 18.91 -6.47
C GLY A 525 7.79 17.44 -6.56
N ASN A 526 8.59 16.58 -7.21
CA ASN A 526 8.30 15.16 -7.40
C ASN A 526 9.32 14.23 -6.70
N GLN A 527 10.29 14.78 -5.98
CA GLN A 527 11.24 14.01 -5.20
C GLN A 527 10.55 13.19 -4.08
N ARG A 528 11.22 12.12 -3.63
CA ARG A 528 10.71 11.13 -2.66
C ARG A 528 9.39 10.41 -3.05
N ARG A 529 8.88 10.59 -4.29
CA ARG A 529 7.78 9.78 -4.87
C ARG A 529 8.21 8.38 -5.37
N GLY A 530 9.50 8.05 -5.30
CA GLY A 530 10.07 6.78 -5.79
C GLY A 530 10.63 6.83 -7.22
N ILE A 531 10.44 7.94 -7.94
CA ILE A 531 10.84 8.11 -9.36
C ILE A 531 12.33 7.80 -9.58
N GLY A 532 13.22 8.31 -8.73
CA GLY A 532 14.66 8.02 -8.82
C GLY A 532 15.00 6.53 -8.65
N LYS A 533 14.24 5.77 -7.85
CA LYS A 533 14.41 4.31 -7.79
C LYS A 533 13.90 3.63 -9.06
N MET A 534 12.81 4.10 -9.68
CA MET A 534 12.32 3.54 -10.94
C MET A 534 13.33 3.75 -12.08
N LEU A 535 13.87 4.97 -12.22
CA LEU A 535 14.88 5.32 -13.22
C LEU A 535 16.22 4.59 -13.00
N LEU A 536 16.62 4.40 -11.73
CA LEU A 536 17.78 3.58 -11.38
C LEU A 536 17.54 2.10 -11.75
N GLN A 537 16.42 1.52 -11.31
CA GLN A 537 16.09 0.12 -11.56
C GLN A 537 16.06 -0.22 -13.05
N TRP A 538 15.59 0.70 -13.91
CA TRP A 538 15.57 0.50 -15.36
C TRP A 538 16.95 0.12 -15.92
N GLY A 539 18.02 0.83 -15.56
CA GLY A 539 19.36 0.50 -16.06
C GLY A 539 19.96 -0.75 -15.42
N LEU A 540 19.68 -0.97 -14.12
CA LEU A 540 20.07 -2.20 -13.43
C LEU A 540 19.45 -3.45 -14.09
N ASP A 541 18.19 -3.37 -14.51
CA ASP A 541 17.49 -4.46 -15.18
C ASP A 541 18.10 -4.77 -16.57
N HIS A 542 18.65 -3.78 -17.28
CA HIS A 542 19.34 -3.97 -18.56
C HIS A 542 20.75 -4.54 -18.38
N ALA A 543 21.55 -3.96 -17.47
CA ALA A 543 22.87 -4.48 -17.15
C ALA A 543 22.83 -5.93 -16.62
N ALA A 544 21.82 -6.26 -15.79
CA ALA A 544 21.60 -7.62 -15.31
C ALA A 544 21.18 -8.59 -16.44
N ALA A 545 20.45 -8.13 -17.45
CA ALA A 545 20.09 -8.94 -18.62
C ALA A 545 21.31 -9.27 -19.51
N GLU A 546 22.32 -8.39 -19.53
CA GLU A 546 23.59 -8.59 -20.24
C GLU A 546 24.68 -9.26 -19.39
N GLY A 547 24.46 -9.44 -18.09
CA GLY A 547 25.46 -9.96 -17.16
C GLY A 547 26.62 -8.99 -16.91
N LYS A 548 26.35 -7.68 -16.89
CA LYS A 548 27.31 -6.58 -16.79
C LYS A 548 27.28 -5.87 -15.44
N ASP A 549 28.44 -5.41 -14.99
CA ASP A 549 28.56 -4.52 -13.83
C ASP A 549 27.94 -3.14 -14.15
N CYS A 550 27.46 -2.43 -13.12
CA CYS A 550 27.07 -1.03 -13.20
C CYS A 550 28.06 -0.14 -12.45
N TYR A 551 28.44 0.99 -13.03
CA TYR A 551 29.37 1.96 -12.46
C TYR A 551 28.78 3.38 -12.43
N LEU A 552 29.06 4.13 -11.37
CA LEU A 552 28.60 5.52 -11.24
C LEU A 552 29.50 6.34 -10.29
N VAL A 553 29.42 7.66 -10.43
CA VAL A 553 30.01 8.62 -9.48
C VAL A 553 28.88 9.36 -8.76
N ALA A 554 28.69 9.07 -7.47
CA ALA A 554 27.61 9.62 -6.66
C ALA A 554 28.00 10.93 -5.98
N THR A 555 27.07 11.91 -5.98
CA THR A 555 27.10 13.00 -5.00
C THR A 555 26.71 12.47 -3.61
N GLU A 556 27.12 13.17 -2.55
CA GLU A 556 26.75 12.83 -1.17
C GLU A 556 25.22 12.71 -0.96
N ALA A 557 24.43 13.56 -1.63
CA ALA A 557 22.97 13.51 -1.61
C ALA A 557 22.38 12.32 -2.40
N GLY A 558 23.08 11.82 -3.42
CA GLY A 558 22.67 10.68 -4.24
C GLY A 558 23.02 9.32 -3.61
N ARG A 559 24.17 9.21 -2.95
CA ARG A 559 24.73 7.97 -2.38
C ARG A 559 23.72 7.09 -1.61
N PRO A 560 22.81 7.61 -0.75
CA PRO A 560 21.82 6.77 -0.05
C PRO A 560 20.86 6.00 -0.96
N LEU A 561 20.63 6.46 -2.20
CA LEU A 561 19.81 5.74 -3.19
C LEU A 561 20.56 4.52 -3.74
N TYR A 562 21.86 4.67 -4.03
CA TYR A 562 22.69 3.63 -4.64
C TYR A 562 23.09 2.55 -3.63
N VAL A 563 23.44 2.93 -2.40
CA VAL A 563 23.65 1.98 -1.30
C VAL A 563 22.37 1.16 -1.04
N ALA A 564 21.18 1.79 -1.10
CA ALA A 564 19.89 1.10 -1.00
C ALA A 564 19.48 0.30 -2.25
N ALA A 565 20.34 0.26 -3.27
CA ALA A 565 20.24 -0.58 -4.46
C ALA A 565 21.39 -1.60 -4.58
N GLY A 566 22.28 -1.68 -3.58
CA GLY A 566 23.36 -2.68 -3.52
C GLY A 566 24.73 -2.22 -4.03
N PHE A 567 24.91 -0.96 -4.41
CA PHE A 567 26.22 -0.45 -4.85
C PHE A 567 27.22 -0.38 -3.68
N GLU A 568 28.44 -0.85 -3.93
CA GLU A 568 29.60 -0.74 -3.04
C GLU A 568 30.38 0.55 -3.34
N ASP A 569 30.91 1.22 -2.31
CA ASP A 569 31.85 2.34 -2.49
C ASP A 569 33.25 1.81 -2.85
N ILE A 570 33.82 2.27 -3.96
CA ILE A 570 35.22 2.00 -4.36
C ILE A 570 36.15 2.98 -3.64
N ARG A 571 35.93 4.29 -3.83
CA ARG A 571 36.74 5.37 -3.23
C ARG A 571 36.00 6.70 -3.19
N VAL A 572 36.52 7.64 -2.41
CA VAL A 572 36.06 9.04 -2.39
C VAL A 572 36.90 9.87 -3.37
N LEU A 573 36.24 10.60 -4.25
CA LEU A 573 36.83 11.53 -5.21
C LEU A 573 36.63 12.98 -4.73
N SER A 574 37.56 13.86 -5.07
CA SER A 574 37.51 15.29 -4.76
C SER A 574 37.35 16.12 -6.03
N ILE A 575 36.23 15.95 -6.73
CA ILE A 575 35.91 16.68 -7.96
C ILE A 575 35.72 18.16 -7.64
N LEU A 576 36.56 19.05 -8.17
CA LEU A 576 36.53 20.49 -7.88
C LEU A 576 36.48 20.77 -6.36
N GLY A 577 37.20 20.00 -5.55
CA GLY A 577 37.19 20.15 -4.09
C GLY A 577 35.84 19.85 -3.41
N ILE A 578 35.01 18.97 -4.00
CA ILE A 578 33.72 18.52 -3.47
C ILE A 578 33.72 16.97 -3.38
N PRO A 579 33.36 16.37 -2.23
CA PRO A 579 33.37 14.92 -2.06
C PRO A 579 32.30 14.24 -2.93
N HIS A 580 32.77 13.34 -3.79
CA HIS A 580 31.97 12.41 -4.58
C HIS A 580 32.41 10.98 -4.28
N TYR A 581 31.57 10.00 -4.58
CA TYR A 581 31.80 8.60 -4.25
C TYR A 581 31.79 7.78 -5.53
N SER A 582 32.92 7.19 -5.88
CA SER A 582 33.02 6.19 -6.94
C SER A 582 32.37 4.90 -6.45
N MET A 583 31.39 4.37 -7.18
CA MET A 583 30.59 3.22 -6.75
C MET A 583 30.37 2.20 -7.87
N ILE A 584 30.29 0.92 -7.49
CA ILE A 584 30.07 -0.20 -8.42
C ILE A 584 29.04 -1.19 -7.87
N LEU A 585 28.25 -1.77 -8.77
CA LEU A 585 27.42 -2.95 -8.52
C LEU A 585 27.91 -4.07 -9.45
N ARG A 586 28.42 -5.16 -8.89
CA ARG A 586 28.96 -6.29 -9.67
C ARG A 586 27.86 -7.23 -10.15
N ALA A 587 28.00 -7.75 -11.37
CA ALA A 587 27.13 -8.79 -11.91
C ALA A 587 27.22 -10.07 -11.05
N GLY A 588 26.07 -10.60 -10.64
CA GLY A 588 25.99 -11.81 -9.81
C GLY A 588 26.03 -11.59 -8.29
N SER A 589 26.06 -10.34 -7.81
CA SER A 589 25.71 -10.05 -6.41
C SER A 589 24.24 -10.46 -6.10
N PRO A 590 23.93 -11.03 -4.92
CA PRO A 590 22.66 -11.70 -4.61
C PRO A 590 21.51 -10.78 -4.14
#